data_AF-A0A9W8T8D0-F1
#
_entry.id   AF-A0A9W8T8D0-F1
#
_cell.length_a   1.000
_cell.length_b   1.000
_cell.length_c   1.000
_cell.angle_alpha   90.00
_cell.angle_beta   90.00
_cell.angle_gamma   90.00
#
_symmetry.space_group_name_H-M   'P 1'
#
loop_
_entity.id
_entity.type
_entity.pdbx_description
1 polymer ?
#
loop_
_entity_poly.entity_id
_entity_poly.type
_entity_poly.pdbx_seq_one_letter_code
_entity_poly.pdbx_strand_id
1 'polypeptide(L)'
;HPYTAASDTFDLVSSLIANKAMAYGESVASNPMDRPQIRAKAVTGRTVFVKERITRTSGPTPMVALRVLSRMIREDHVKNKYHSQKFHERKGLKKKRLRSQRWRARFKHGFKATVSRVIELKKQGW
;
A
#
# COMPACT_ATOMS: atom_id res chain seq x y z
N HIS A 1 -57.71 -29.55 0.12
CA HIS A 1 -56.53 -28.96 -0.56
C HIS A 1 -55.33 -29.87 -0.35
N PRO A 2 -54.64 -30.33 -1.39
CA PRO A 2 -53.50 -31.23 -1.20
C PRO A 2 -52.34 -30.39 -0.63
N TYR A 3 -51.86 -30.78 0.56
CA TYR A 3 -50.61 -30.27 1.10
C TYR A 3 -49.47 -30.85 0.26
N THR A 4 -48.92 -30.05 -0.65
CA THR A 4 -47.80 -30.45 -1.50
C THR A 4 -46.50 -30.18 -0.75
N ALA A 5 -45.93 -31.20 -0.12
CA ALA A 5 -44.68 -31.13 0.66
C ALA A 5 -43.49 -30.49 -0.09
N ALA A 6 -43.51 -30.47 -1.43
CA ALA A 6 -42.50 -29.80 -2.25
C ALA A 6 -42.51 -28.27 -2.12
N SER A 7 -43.67 -27.65 -1.84
CA SER A 7 -43.79 -26.18 -1.70
C SER A 7 -43.12 -25.66 -0.44
N ASP A 8 -43.37 -26.30 0.71
CA ASP A 8 -42.72 -25.97 1.99
C ASP A 8 -41.19 -26.10 1.92
N THR A 9 -40.68 -27.14 1.22
CA THR A 9 -39.22 -27.30 1.06
C THR A 9 -38.59 -26.20 0.21
N PHE A 10 -39.31 -25.70 -0.80
CA PHE A 10 -38.84 -24.61 -1.66
C PHE A 10 -38.81 -23.28 -0.89
N ASP A 11 -39.83 -23.01 -0.07
CA ASP A 11 -39.90 -21.81 0.78
C ASP A 11 -38.84 -21.83 1.90
N LEU A 12 -38.54 -22.99 2.46
CA LEU A 12 -37.43 -23.17 3.42
C LEU A 12 -36.06 -22.93 2.77
N VAL A 13 -35.82 -23.46 1.57
CA VAL A 13 -34.57 -23.23 0.84
C VAL A 13 -34.44 -21.76 0.41
N SER A 14 -35.54 -21.16 -0.08
CA SER A 14 -35.60 -19.76 -0.48
C SER A 14 -35.31 -18.82 0.69
N SER A 15 -35.93 -19.05 1.85
CA SER A 15 -35.68 -18.29 3.07
C SER A 15 -34.25 -18.49 3.61
N LEU A 16 -33.70 -19.70 3.55
CA LEU A 16 -32.30 -19.96 3.91
C LEU A 16 -31.33 -19.21 2.99
N ILE A 17 -31.58 -19.20 1.68
CA ILE A 17 -30.79 -18.45 0.69
C ILE A 17 -30.92 -16.94 0.96
N ALA A 18 -32.12 -16.44 1.19
CA ALA A 18 -32.37 -15.04 1.51
C ALA A 18 -31.66 -14.61 2.79
N ASN A 19 -31.74 -15.41 3.86
CA ASN A 19 -31.05 -15.16 5.12
C ASN A 19 -29.53 -15.18 4.96
N LYS A 20 -29.00 -16.14 4.19
CA LYS A 20 -27.57 -16.22 3.88
C LYS A 20 -27.09 -15.06 3.01
N ALA A 21 -27.91 -14.60 2.06
CA ALA A 21 -27.66 -13.44 1.23
C ALA A 21 -27.69 -12.13 2.04
N MET A 22 -28.65 -11.99 2.96
CA MET A 22 -28.73 -10.86 3.89
C MET A 22 -27.52 -10.79 4.82
N ALA A 23 -27.16 -11.91 5.46
CA ALA A 23 -25.97 -12.00 6.32
C ALA A 23 -24.67 -11.70 5.54
N TYR A 24 -24.60 -12.15 4.28
CA TYR A 24 -23.49 -11.79 3.40
C TYR A 24 -23.49 -10.29 3.08
N GLY A 25 -24.63 -9.69 2.72
CA GLY A 25 -24.75 -8.26 2.43
C GLY A 25 -24.35 -7.37 3.62
N GLU A 26 -24.80 -7.72 4.82
CA GLU A 26 -24.43 -7.04 6.07
C GLU A 26 -22.92 -7.12 6.33
N SER A 27 -22.31 -8.27 6.07
CA SER A 27 -20.85 -8.45 6.19
C SER A 27 -20.04 -7.68 5.13
N VAL A 28 -20.64 -7.35 3.98
CA VAL A 28 -20.01 -6.53 2.92
C VAL A 28 -20.10 -5.03 3.24
N ALA A 29 -21.15 -4.62 3.95
CA ALA A 29 -21.30 -3.26 4.48
C ALA A 29 -20.41 -3.01 5.73
N SER A 30 -19.74 -4.04 6.23
CA SER A 30 -18.82 -3.96 7.37
C SER A 30 -17.61 -3.06 7.08
N ASN A 31 -16.96 -2.63 8.17
CA ASN A 31 -15.77 -1.78 8.15
C ASN A 31 -14.74 -2.32 7.12
N PRO A 32 -14.19 -1.48 6.22
CA PRO A 32 -13.20 -1.89 5.23
C PRO A 32 -11.90 -2.47 5.82
N MET A 33 -11.74 -2.44 7.15
CA MET A 33 -10.70 -3.17 7.89
C MET A 33 -10.97 -4.67 8.03
N ASP A 34 -12.21 -5.03 8.37
CA ASP A 34 -12.57 -6.40 8.74
C ASP A 34 -12.74 -7.27 7.49
N ARG A 35 -13.23 -6.65 6.41
CA ARG A 35 -13.27 -7.22 5.06
C ARG A 35 -12.89 -6.15 4.03
N PRO A 36 -11.59 -5.98 3.72
CA PRO A 36 -11.20 -5.01 2.71
C PRO A 36 -11.77 -5.42 1.35
N GLN A 37 -12.54 -4.52 0.72
CA GLN A 37 -12.93 -4.69 -0.68
C GLN A 37 -11.69 -4.49 -1.56
N ILE A 38 -10.93 -5.57 -1.79
CA ILE A 38 -9.72 -5.56 -2.61
C ILE A 38 -10.14 -5.37 -4.07
N ARG A 39 -10.22 -4.11 -4.52
CA ARG A 39 -10.27 -3.79 -5.94
C ARG A 39 -8.86 -4.00 -6.48
N ALA A 40 -8.61 -4.86 -7.45
CA ALA A 40 -7.27 -5.03 -8.03
C ALA A 40 -6.90 -3.87 -8.98
N LYS A 41 -6.75 -2.66 -8.42
CA LYS A 41 -6.36 -1.44 -9.14
C LYS A 41 -4.95 -1.02 -8.74
N ALA A 42 -4.30 -0.22 -9.57
CA ALA A 42 -2.98 0.35 -9.26
C ALA A 42 -2.94 1.20 -7.97
N VAL A 43 -4.10 1.59 -7.44
CA VAL A 43 -4.28 2.41 -6.21
C VAL A 43 -4.23 1.57 -4.93
N THR A 44 -4.48 0.26 -5.01
CA THR A 44 -4.76 -0.61 -3.86
C THR A 44 -3.59 -0.75 -2.89
N GLY A 45 -2.36 -0.58 -3.37
CA GLY A 45 -1.16 -0.53 -2.53
C GLY A 45 -0.85 0.82 -1.89
N ARG A 46 -1.69 1.86 -2.10
CA ARG A 46 -1.48 3.24 -1.64
C ARG A 46 -2.65 3.77 -0.82
N THR A 47 -3.27 2.89 -0.04
CA THR A 47 -4.35 3.24 0.88
C THR A 47 -3.83 3.17 2.31
N VAL A 48 -4.15 4.18 3.12
CA VAL A 48 -3.80 4.24 4.54
C VAL A 48 -5.08 4.50 5.32
N PHE A 49 -5.27 3.71 6.36
CA PHE A 49 -6.48 3.72 7.16
C PHE A 49 -6.32 4.51 8.46
N VAL A 50 -7.40 5.11 8.95
CA VAL A 50 -7.37 5.85 10.20
C VAL A 50 -7.69 4.89 11.35
N LYS A 51 -6.70 4.58 12.19
CA LYS A 51 -6.77 3.64 13.32
C LYS A 51 -5.77 4.03 14.40
N GLU A 52 -6.14 3.84 15.67
CA GLU A 52 -5.36 4.17 16.86
C GLU A 52 -3.86 3.80 16.79
N ARG A 53 -3.52 2.63 16.23
CA ARG A 53 -2.12 2.20 16.08
C ARG A 53 -1.51 2.67 14.77
N ILE A 54 -0.32 3.27 14.85
CA ILE A 54 0.53 3.60 13.70
C ILE A 54 1.12 2.30 13.12
N THR A 55 0.84 2.04 11.85
CA THR A 55 1.46 0.95 11.08
C THR A 55 1.87 1.47 9.69
N ARG A 56 2.40 0.60 8.82
CA ARG A 56 2.71 0.98 7.43
C ARG A 56 1.46 1.41 6.64
N THR A 57 0.29 0.92 7.03
CA THR A 57 -0.99 1.15 6.36
C THR A 57 -2.04 1.76 7.28
N SER A 58 -1.66 2.27 8.46
CA SER A 58 -2.60 2.96 9.36
C SER A 58 -1.99 4.09 10.20
N GLY A 59 -2.81 5.04 10.63
CA GLY A 59 -2.44 6.07 11.60
C GLY A 59 -3.62 6.60 12.43
N PRO A 60 -3.40 7.03 13.69
CA PRO A 60 -4.45 7.35 14.67
C PRO A 60 -5.35 8.51 14.27
N THR A 61 -4.77 9.52 13.61
CA THR A 61 -5.51 10.70 13.15
C THR A 61 -5.38 10.83 11.65
N PRO A 62 -6.33 11.51 10.98
CA PRO A 62 -6.25 11.77 9.53
C PRO A 62 -4.94 12.44 9.14
N MET A 63 -4.43 13.38 9.94
CA MET A 63 -3.14 14.02 9.69
C MET A 63 -1.97 13.02 9.72
N VAL A 64 -1.94 12.10 10.70
CA VAL A 64 -0.89 11.08 10.77
C VAL A 64 -1.01 10.09 9.61
N ALA A 65 -2.24 9.68 9.26
CA ALA A 65 -2.50 8.83 8.10
C ALA A 65 -2.00 9.47 6.79
N LEU A 66 -2.20 10.78 6.60
CA LEU A 66 -1.66 11.51 5.44
C LEU A 66 -0.13 11.57 5.42
N ARG A 67 0.53 11.68 6.59
CA ARG A 67 2.01 11.61 6.69
C ARG A 67 2.52 10.21 6.34
N VAL A 68 1.85 9.16 6.82
CA VAL A 68 2.16 7.77 6.48
C VAL A 68 1.99 7.54 4.98
N LEU A 69 0.89 8.02 4.39
CA LEU A 69 0.65 7.97 2.95
C LEU A 69 1.74 8.71 2.16
N SER A 70 2.13 9.91 2.61
CA SER A 70 3.19 10.70 1.98
C SER A 70 4.55 9.99 1.99
N ARG A 71 4.89 9.33 3.10
CA ARG A 71 6.08 8.49 3.21
C ARG A 71 6.01 7.31 2.24
N MET A 72 4.89 6.60 2.18
CA MET A 72 4.67 5.47 1.29
C MET A 72 4.85 5.86 -0.19
N ILE A 73 4.24 6.98 -0.62
CA ILE A 73 4.37 7.51 -1.99
C ILE A 73 5.83 7.86 -2.33
N ARG A 74 6.60 8.35 -1.34
CA ARG A 74 8.02 8.70 -1.49
C ARG A 74 8.91 7.46 -1.65
N GLU A 75 8.66 6.42 -0.86
CA GLU A 75 9.34 5.11 -0.95
C GLU A 75 9.07 4.46 -2.32
N ASP A 76 7.83 4.53 -2.81
CA ASP A 76 7.43 4.03 -4.13
C ASP A 76 8.00 4.84 -5.32
N HIS A 77 8.59 6.00 -5.03
CA HIS A 77 9.11 6.95 -6.01
C HIS A 77 8.08 7.41 -7.07
N VAL A 78 6.79 7.51 -6.71
CA VAL A 78 5.70 7.83 -7.64
C VAL A 78 5.94 9.16 -8.35
N LYS A 79 6.31 10.21 -7.61
CA LYS A 79 6.60 11.54 -8.17
C LYS A 79 7.74 11.50 -9.20
N ASN A 80 8.79 10.73 -8.92
CA ASN A 80 9.92 10.59 -9.85
C ASN A 80 9.49 9.85 -11.13
N LYS A 81 8.68 8.79 -10.99
CA LYS A 81 8.12 8.06 -12.13
C LYS A 81 7.26 8.98 -13.00
N TYR A 82 6.35 9.73 -12.38
CA TYR A 82 5.51 10.72 -13.06
C TYR A 82 6.34 11.70 -13.89
N HIS A 83 7.33 12.36 -13.28
CA HIS A 83 8.19 13.31 -14.01
C HIS A 83 9.01 12.64 -15.12
N SER A 84 9.50 11.42 -14.90
CA SER A 84 10.27 10.69 -15.92
C SER A 84 9.43 10.18 -17.09
N GLN A 85 8.11 10.04 -16.90
CA GLN A 85 7.16 9.60 -17.92
C GLN A 85 6.57 10.78 -18.70
N LYS A 86 6.66 12.01 -18.17
CA LYS A 86 6.13 13.22 -18.81
C LYS A 86 6.69 13.44 -20.23
N PHE A 87 7.96 13.06 -20.46
CA PHE A 87 8.60 13.18 -21.76
C PHE A 87 9.34 11.90 -22.11
N HIS A 88 9.38 11.56 -23.40
CA HIS A 88 10.16 10.43 -23.88
C HIS A 88 11.66 10.67 -23.70
N GLU A 89 12.32 9.77 -22.98
CA GLU A 89 13.78 9.73 -22.86
C GLU A 89 14.33 8.59 -23.74
N ARG A 90 15.21 8.92 -24.68
CA ARG A 90 15.88 7.93 -25.53
C ARG A 90 16.66 6.91 -24.67
N LYS A 91 16.65 5.63 -25.08
CA LYS A 91 17.30 4.52 -24.36
C LYS A 91 18.76 4.80 -24.00
N GLY A 92 19.53 5.43 -24.90
CA GLY A 92 20.93 5.80 -24.67
C GLY A 92 21.11 6.85 -23.57
N LEU A 93 20.30 7.90 -23.58
CA LEU A 93 20.32 8.94 -22.55
C LEU A 93 19.91 8.37 -21.18
N LYS A 94 18.86 7.54 -21.15
CA LYS A 94 18.44 6.83 -19.94
C LYS A 94 19.55 5.98 -19.35
N LYS A 95 20.30 5.22 -20.18
CA LYS A 95 21.45 4.43 -19.72
C LYS A 95 22.55 5.31 -19.11
N LYS A 96 22.92 6.41 -19.77
CA LYS A 96 23.93 7.36 -19.27
C LYS A 96 23.50 7.99 -17.94
N ARG A 97 22.25 8.45 -17.84
CA ARG A 97 21.67 9.01 -16.61
C ARG A 97 21.67 8.01 -15.47
N LEU A 98 21.19 6.78 -15.70
CA LEU A 98 21.16 5.72 -14.68
C LEU A 98 22.57 5.33 -14.21
N ARG A 99 23.56 5.26 -15.11
CA ARG A 99 24.97 5.02 -14.74
C ARG A 99 25.50 6.10 -13.80
N SER A 100 25.32 7.37 -14.17
CA SER A 100 25.74 8.52 -13.34
C SER A 100 25.01 8.53 -11.98
N GLN A 101 23.71 8.27 -11.96
CA GLN A 101 22.91 8.24 -10.73
C GLN A 101 23.38 7.13 -9.77
N ARG A 102 23.60 5.91 -10.28
CA ARG A 102 24.11 4.78 -9.48
C ARG A 102 25.50 5.06 -8.93
N TRP A 103 26.39 5.63 -9.74
CA TRP A 103 27.72 6.01 -9.29
C TRP A 103 27.67 7.03 -8.16
N ARG A 104 26.90 8.12 -8.30
CA ARG A 104 26.71 9.12 -7.24
C ARG A 104 26.15 8.51 -5.95
N ALA A 105 25.20 7.57 -6.06
CA ALA A 105 24.64 6.88 -4.90
C ALA A 105 25.69 6.03 -4.17
N ARG A 106 26.50 5.25 -4.91
CA ARG A 106 27.59 4.44 -4.34
C ARG A 106 28.68 5.31 -3.73
N PHE A 107 29.10 6.36 -4.43
CA PHE A 107 30.08 7.32 -3.92
C PHE A 107 29.60 7.96 -2.62
N LYS A 108 28.36 8.46 -2.58
CA LYS A 108 27.77 9.04 -1.35
C LYS A 108 27.75 8.06 -0.19
N HIS A 109 27.44 6.78 -0.46
CA HIS A 109 27.42 5.75 0.56
C HIS A 109 28.82 5.50 1.13
N GLY A 110 29.81 5.26 0.26
CA GLY A 110 31.21 5.07 0.67
C GLY A 110 31.76 6.28 1.41
N PHE A 111 31.53 7.50 0.89
CA PHE A 111 31.97 8.73 1.53
C PHE A 111 31.42 8.90 2.95
N LYS A 112 30.12 8.63 3.16
CA LYS A 112 29.52 8.68 4.50
C LYS A 112 30.14 7.64 5.45
N ALA A 113 30.44 6.45 4.96
CA ALA A 113 31.09 5.42 5.76
C ALA A 113 32.51 5.84 6.16
N THR A 114 33.28 6.41 5.24
CA THR A 114 34.62 6.95 5.53
C THR A 114 34.56 8.06 6.58
N VAL A 115 33.67 9.04 6.41
CA VAL A 115 33.50 10.12 7.40
C VAL A 115 33.11 9.57 8.77
N SER A 116 32.20 8.59 8.81
CA SER A 116 31.80 7.95 10.07
C SER A 116 32.98 7.24 10.73
N ARG A 117 33.83 6.56 9.94
CA ARG A 117 35.05 5.91 10.43
C ARG A 117 36.08 6.91 10.96
N VAL A 118 36.27 8.05 10.28
CA VAL A 118 37.15 9.12 10.74
C VAL A 118 36.68 9.67 12.08
N ILE A 119 35.37 9.89 12.23
CA ILE A 119 34.78 10.36 13.50
C ILE A 119 34.99 9.32 14.61
N GLU A 120 34.85 8.03 14.29
CA GLU A 120 35.09 6.93 15.24
C GLU A 120 36.55 6.90 15.72
N LEU A 121 37.51 6.98 14.80
CA LEU A 121 38.94 7.01 15.11
C LEU A 121 39.31 8.23 15.96
N LYS A 122 38.81 9.41 15.57
CA LYS A 122 38.95 10.64 16.35
C LYS A 122 38.43 10.47 17.79
N LYS A 123 37.30 9.77 17.98
CA LYS A 123 36.73 9.51 19.31
C LYS A 123 37.61 8.58 20.15
N GLN A 124 38.33 7.67 19.51
CA GLN A 124 39.28 6.76 20.17
C GLN A 124 40.62 7.44 20.48
N GLY A 125 40.87 8.65 19.95
CA GLY A 125 42.12 9.39 20.15
C GLY A 125 43.20 9.09 19.11
N TRP A 126 42.85 8.40 18.01
CA TRP A 126 43.69 8.27 16.81
C TRP A 126 43.64 9.54 15.96
#